data_AF-A0A660L4P1-F1
#
_entry.id   AF-A0A660L4P1-F1
#
_cell.length_a   1.000
_cell.length_b   1.000
_cell.length_c   1.000
_cell.angle_alpha   90.00
_cell.angle_beta   90.00
_cell.angle_gamma   90.00
#
_symmetry.space_group_name_H-M   'P 1'
#
loop_
_entity.id
_entity.type
_entity.pdbx_description
1 polymer ?
#
loop_
_entity_poly.entity_id
_entity_poly.type
_entity_poly.pdbx_seq_one_letter_code
_entity_poly.pdbx_strand_id
1 'polypeptide(L)' 'MIWEVFARKAYEDPLHHVGTVTESDEDLALVSARSIYDEQPWIHMIIVPRDSIREAIKP' A
#
# COMPACT_ATOMS: atom_id res chain seq x y z
N MET A 1 9.60 9.92 -0.32
CA MET A 1 9.78 8.51 -0.70
C MET A 1 8.48 8.01 -1.30
N ILE A 2 8.53 7.04 -2.21
CA ILE A 2 7.32 6.47 -2.82
C ILE A 2 6.99 5.18 -2.07
N TRP A 3 5.73 5.05 -1.67
CA TRP A 3 5.18 3.90 -0.97
C TRP A 3 4.09 3.27 -1.82
N GLU A 4 4.21 1.97 -2.09
CA GLU A 4 3.13 1.20 -2.69
C GLU A 4 2.13 0.81 -1.61
N VAL A 5 0.84 1.00 -1.89
CA VAL A 5 -0.27 0.68 -0.98
C VAL A 5 -1.00 -0.53 -1.50
N PHE A 6 -1.18 -1.53 -0.64
CA PHE A 6 -1.92 -2.74 -0.94
C PHE A 6 -3.06 -2.91 0.04
N ALA A 7 -4.23 -3.30 -0.44
CA ALA A 7 -5.39 -3.54 0.42
C ALA A 7 -6.27 -4.68 -0.11
N ARG A 8 -7.12 -5.21 0.77
CA ARG A 8 -8.11 -6.25 0.45
C ARG A 8 -9.38 -6.11 1.28
N LYS A 9 -10.49 -6.63 0.75
CA LYS A 9 -11.83 -6.52 1.34
C LYS A 9 -12.29 -7.80 2.04
N ALA A 10 -11.84 -8.96 1.56
CA ALA A 10 -12.00 -10.24 2.26
C ALA A 10 -10.64 -10.90 2.53
N TYR A 11 -10.57 -11.78 3.54
CA TYR A 11 -9.34 -12.53 3.83
C TYR A 11 -9.00 -13.53 2.73
N GLU A 12 -10.01 -13.95 1.98
CA GLU A 12 -9.92 -14.85 0.84
C GLU A 12 -9.40 -14.13 -0.42
N ASP A 13 -9.51 -12.80 -0.47
CA ASP A 13 -8.99 -12.00 -1.58
C ASP A 13 -7.47 -11.81 -1.45
N PRO A 14 -6.74 -11.82 -2.58
CA PRO A 14 -5.34 -11.43 -2.59
C PRO A 14 -5.20 -9.95 -2.20
N LEU A 15 -4.01 -9.58 -1.73
CA LEU A 15 -3.66 -8.18 -1.55
C LEU A 15 -3.54 -7.51 -2.93
N HIS A 16 -4.42 -6.56 -3.20
CA HIS A 16 -4.42 -5.80 -4.44
C HIS A 16 -3.64 -4.52 -4.26
N HIS A 17 -2.83 -4.17 -5.26
CA HIS A 17 -2.24 -2.84 -5.32
C HIS A 17 -3.35 -1.81 -5.58
N VAL A 18 -3.57 -0.91 -4.62
CA VAL A 18 -4.62 0.12 -4.69
C VAL A 18 -4.07 1.48 -5.13
N GLY A 19 -2.76 1.69 -4.99
CA GLY A 19 -2.09 2.86 -5.52
C GLY A 19 -0.85 3.22 -4.70
N THR A 20 -0.40 4.46 -4.82
CA THR A 20 0.89 4.89 -4.28
C THR A 20 0.77 6.19 -3.50
N VAL A 21 1.55 6.31 -2.43
CA VAL A 21 1.64 7.50 -1.58
C VAL A 21 3.07 8.04 -1.63
N THR A 22 3.21 9.36 -1.71
CA THR A 22 4.53 10.01 -1.70
C THR A 22 4.70 10.79 -0.41
N GLU A 23 5.43 10.23 0.53
CA GLU A 23 5.66 10.85 1.84
C GLU A 23 7.11 10.66 2.28
N SER A 24 7.58 11.57 3.14
CA SER A 24 8.94 11.56 3.67
C SER A 24 9.13 10.63 4.87
N ASP A 25 8.04 10.23 5.52
CA ASP A 25 8.05 9.50 6.79
C ASP A 25 7.04 8.34 6.77
N GLU A 26 7.34 7.26 7.48
CA GLU A 26 6.49 6.05 7.53
C GLU A 26 5.17 6.31 8.25
N ASP A 27 5.18 7.02 9.37
CA ASP A 27 3.95 7.33 10.13
C ASP A 27 3.04 8.24 9.29
N LEU A 28 3.63 9.21 8.60
CA LEU A 28 2.88 10.08 7.69
C LEU A 28 2.33 9.28 6.49
N ALA A 29 3.12 8.37 5.91
CA ALA A 29 2.68 7.49 4.84
C ALA A 29 1.50 6.61 5.24
N LEU A 30 1.50 6.07 6.46
CA LEU A 30 0.40 5.26 7.00
C LEU A 30 -0.89 6.06 7.13
N VAL A 31 -0.81 7.26 7.70
CA VAL A 31 -1.98 8.14 7.88
C VAL A 31 -2.49 8.62 6.52
N SER A 32 -1.61 9.06 5.63
CA SER A 32 -1.95 9.49 4.27
C SER A 32 -2.60 8.36 3.47
N ALA A 33 -2.04 7.15 3.49
CA ALA A 33 -2.62 5.99 2.80
C ALA A 33 -4.02 5.67 3.30
N ARG A 34 -4.21 5.64 4.62
CA ARG A 34 -5.52 5.38 5.21
C ARG A 34 -6.53 6.46 4.84
N SER A 35 -6.13 7.74 4.88
CA SER A 35 -6.99 8.88 4.56
C SER A 35 -7.40 8.92 3.09
N ILE A 36 -6.45 8.68 2.18
CA ILE A 36 -6.67 8.71 0.73
C ILE A 36 -7.54 7.54 0.27
N TYR A 37 -7.34 6.36 0.83
CA TYR A 37 -8.00 5.13 0.39
C TYR A 37 -9.16 4.68 1.31
N ASP A 38 -9.70 5.54 2.17
CA ASP A 38 -10.78 5.20 3.13
C ASP A 38 -12.14 4.91 2.46
N GLU A 39 -12.26 5.05 1.14
CA GLU A 39 -13.52 4.94 0.40
C GLU A 39 -14.11 3.52 0.36
N GLN A 40 -13.38 2.50 0.78
CA GLN A 40 -13.81 1.11 0.79
C GLN A 40 -13.64 0.49 2.18
N PRO A 41 -14.45 -0.52 2.55
CA PRO A 41 -14.35 -1.21 3.82
C PRO A 41 -13.16 -2.19 3.82
N TRP A 42 -11.94 -1.66 3.75
CA TRP A 42 -10.72 -2.46 3.76
C TRP A 42 -10.57 -3.13 5.12
N ILE A 43 -10.44 -4.45 5.12
CA ILE A 43 -10.19 -5.22 6.34
C ILE A 43 -8.69 -5.33 6.63
N HIS A 44 -7.86 -5.05 5.63
CA HIS A 44 -6.41 -5.12 5.73
C HIS A 44 -5.79 -4.20 4.68
N MET A 45 -4.89 -3.33 5.13
CA MET A 45 -4.14 -2.38 4.32
C MET A 45 -2.70 -2.37 4.80
N ILE A 46 -1.76 -2.43 3.86
CA ILE A 46 -0.32 -2.37 4.14
C ILE A 46 0.33 -1.39 3.17
N ILE A 47 1.46 -0.83 3.59
CA ILE A 47 2.31 0.01 2.74
C ILE A 47 3.71 -0.59 2.68
N VAL A 48 4.37 -0.45 1.53
CA VAL A 48 5.75 -0.92 1.33
C VAL A 48 6.55 0.18 0.63
N PRO A 49 7.74 0.54 1.13
CA PRO A 49 8.64 1.43 0.42
C PRO A 49 8.97 0.87 -0.97
N ARG A 50 8.83 1.67 -2.03
CA ARG A 50 9.11 1.23 -3.41
C ARG A 50 10.56 0.77 -3.59
N ASP A 51 11.48 1.38 -2.87
CA ASP A 51 12.91 1.03 -2.85
C ASP A 51 13.21 -0.30 -2.13
N SER A 52 12.27 -0.83 -1.35
CA SER A 52 12.36 -2.15 -0.71
C SER A 52 11.85 -3.28 -1.61
N ILE A 53 11.14 -2.95 -2.70
CA ILE A 53 10.65 -3.93 -3.66
C ILE A 53 11.82 -4.46 -4.49
N ARG A 54 11.87 -5.78 -4.62
CA ARG A 54 12.91 -6.50 -5.39
C ARG A 54 12.22 -7.40 -6.40
N GLU A 55 12.56 -7.21 -7.67
CA GLU A 55 12.10 -8.09 -8.74
C GLU A 55 12.84 -9.41 -8.69
N ALA A 56 12.10 -10.51 -8.53
CA ALA A 56 12.67 -11.86 -8.55
C ALA A 56 12.87 -12.39 -9.98
N ILE A 57 12.06 -11.91 -10.92
CA ILE A 57 12.13 -12.28 -12.33
C ILE A 57 12.10 -10.98 -13.13
N LYS A 58 13.15 -10.76 -13.92
CA LYS A 58 13.20 -9.68 -14.90
C LYS A 58 12.80 -10.25 -16.26
N PRO A 59 12.14 -9.46 -17.13
CA PRO A 59 11.85 -9.87 -18.49
C PRO A 59 13.12 -10.20 -19.30
#